data_AF-A0A4V3XID4-F1
#
_entry.id   AF-A0A4V3XID4-F1
#
_cell.length_a   1.000
_cell.length_b   1.000
_cell.length_c   1.000
_cell.angle_alpha   90.00
_cell.angle_beta   90.00
_cell.angle_gamma   90.00
#
_symmetry.space_group_name_H-M   'P 1'
#
loop_
_entity.id
_entity.type
_entity.pdbx_description
1 polymer ?
#
loop_
_entity_poly.entity_id
_entity_poly.type
_entity_poly.pdbx_seq_one_letter_code
_entity_poly.pdbx_strand_id
1 'polypeptide(L)'
;MDFTESTVDEPSIAKIGAGSFATVYVVRGGPIAYKQKIYLECQADSFFNIPRPFAFNDPDLHPDGFISCSPSPIPGQRHPTSSRPHVTPGLMVPFIKATYAMDRVLAFPYDASKAIVSAYFPANLQDATISLCRLYFGMIYPTTSRPRFVTASNFPLDEHRYTKLLESFPEFLQPVRAVAHGMGEMLAKLHYNAGVDGRDIEFVLGGSGGADFVYFVIDFNQIRAWSKGPDVSTLVSAFFENDPYYPRPVPNNQLYVSFKAGYLEACDPSDMTLAATFLQAIENEQATRSLR
;
A
#
# COMPACT_ATOMS: atom_id res chain seq x y z
N MET A 1 -5.81 -45.92 39.50
CA MET A 1 -6.71 -45.42 38.44
C MET A 1 -6.04 -44.18 37.92
N ASP A 2 -5.28 -44.34 36.84
CA ASP A 2 -4.60 -43.23 36.18
C ASP A 2 -5.63 -42.41 35.40
N PHE A 3 -5.69 -41.11 35.69
CA PHE A 3 -6.40 -40.15 34.87
C PHE A 3 -5.46 -39.75 33.72
N THR A 4 -5.75 -40.27 32.53
CA THR A 4 -5.13 -39.81 31.29
C THR A 4 -5.60 -38.40 30.98
N GLU A 5 -4.66 -37.45 30.84
CA GLU A 5 -4.88 -36.12 30.29
C GLU A 5 -5.65 -36.21 28.97
N SER A 6 -6.85 -35.63 28.94
CA SER A 6 -7.58 -35.42 27.69
C SER A 6 -6.91 -34.27 26.94
N THR A 7 -6.25 -34.58 25.83
CA THR A 7 -5.82 -33.58 24.86
C THR A 7 -7.05 -32.85 24.35
N VAL A 8 -7.18 -31.57 24.70
CA VAL A 8 -8.24 -30.70 24.17
C VAL A 8 -7.97 -30.54 22.68
N ASP A 9 -8.81 -31.11 21.82
CA ASP A 9 -8.71 -30.96 20.37
C ASP A 9 -8.80 -29.47 20.01
N GLU A 10 -7.72 -28.94 19.42
CA GLU A 10 -7.69 -27.55 18.98
C GLU A 10 -8.70 -27.31 17.84
N PRO A 11 -9.43 -26.18 17.85
CA PRO A 11 -10.40 -25.87 16.82
C PRO A 11 -9.75 -25.72 15.44
N SER A 12 -10.19 -26.55 14.48
CA SER A 12 -9.68 -26.56 13.10
C SER A 12 -10.14 -25.33 12.32
N ILE A 13 -9.22 -24.57 11.73
CA ILE A 13 -9.51 -23.40 10.88
C ILE A 13 -9.55 -23.76 9.39
N ALA A 14 -10.40 -23.07 8.62
CA ALA A 14 -10.51 -23.18 7.17
C ALA A 14 -10.50 -21.80 6.52
N LYS A 15 -9.63 -21.58 5.54
CA LYS A 15 -9.63 -20.35 4.73
C LYS A 15 -10.85 -20.35 3.80
N ILE A 16 -11.66 -19.31 3.86
CA ILE A 16 -12.88 -19.15 3.04
C ILE A 16 -12.78 -18.03 2.02
N GLY A 17 -11.79 -17.14 2.16
CA GLY A 17 -11.56 -16.07 1.20
C GLY A 17 -10.24 -15.37 1.42
N ALA A 18 -9.72 -14.74 0.38
CA ALA A 18 -8.64 -13.77 0.46
C ALA A 18 -9.03 -12.56 -0.36
N GLY A 19 -8.82 -11.38 0.19
CA GLY A 19 -8.89 -10.13 -0.53
C GLY A 19 -7.76 -9.24 -0.10
N SER A 20 -7.70 -8.05 -0.68
CA SER A 20 -6.61 -7.09 -0.56
C SER A 20 -6.17 -6.81 0.89
N PHE A 21 -7.09 -6.87 1.87
CA PHE A 21 -6.83 -6.41 3.23
C PHE A 21 -6.65 -7.51 4.28
N ALA A 22 -7.14 -8.73 4.01
CA ALA A 22 -7.14 -9.81 4.98
C ALA A 22 -7.40 -11.16 4.31
N THR A 23 -6.82 -12.20 4.90
CA THR A 23 -7.31 -13.56 4.68
C THR A 23 -8.47 -13.81 5.65
N VAL A 24 -9.58 -14.31 5.12
CA VAL A 24 -10.78 -14.64 5.87
C VAL A 24 -10.78 -16.14 6.14
N TYR A 25 -10.82 -16.50 7.42
CA TYR A 25 -10.92 -17.86 7.92
C TYR A 25 -12.27 -18.09 8.57
N VAL A 26 -12.67 -19.35 8.72
CA VAL A 26 -13.72 -19.80 9.65
C VAL A 26 -13.13 -20.89 10.52
N VAL A 27 -13.60 -21.01 11.75
CA VAL A 27 -13.42 -22.26 12.52
C VAL A 27 -14.42 -23.26 11.96
N ARG A 28 -13.98 -24.44 11.55
CA ARG A 28 -14.86 -25.47 10.98
C ARG A 28 -15.97 -25.81 11.98
N GLY A 29 -17.23 -25.62 11.55
CA GLY A 29 -18.43 -25.81 12.37
C GLY A 29 -18.89 -24.57 13.14
N GLY A 30 -18.14 -23.46 13.10
CA GLY A 30 -18.51 -22.19 13.72
C GLY A 30 -19.14 -21.20 12.72
N PRO A 31 -20.06 -20.32 13.15
CA PRO A 31 -20.69 -19.32 12.28
C PRO A 31 -19.83 -18.06 12.07
N ILE A 32 -18.64 -18.01 12.69
CA ILE A 32 -17.82 -16.82 12.79
C ILE A 32 -16.72 -16.83 11.71
N ALA A 33 -16.65 -15.76 10.93
CA ALA A 33 -15.54 -15.50 10.02
C ALA A 33 -14.49 -14.61 10.68
N TYR A 34 -13.24 -15.07 10.70
CA TYR A 34 -12.08 -14.42 11.31
C TYR A 34 -11.22 -13.79 10.22
N LYS A 35 -11.04 -12.47 10.28
CA LYS A 35 -10.14 -11.74 9.37
C LYS A 35 -8.79 -11.59 10.02
N GLN A 36 -7.82 -12.36 9.54
CA GLN A 36 -6.45 -12.20 9.98
C GLN A 36 -5.84 -11.01 9.24
N LYS A 37 -5.49 -9.97 10.01
CA LYS A 37 -4.80 -8.79 9.49
C LYS A 37 -3.45 -9.23 8.93
N ILE A 38 -3.15 -8.82 7.70
CA ILE A 38 -1.81 -8.95 7.12
C ILE A 38 -0.85 -7.91 7.77
N TYR A 39 -1.41 -6.83 8.36
CA TYR A 39 -0.69 -5.61 8.71
C TYR A 39 -0.28 -5.44 10.18
N LEU A 40 -0.20 -6.51 11.00
CA LEU A 40 0.30 -6.32 12.38
C LEU A 40 1.74 -5.79 12.40
N GLU A 41 2.50 -6.01 11.33
CA GLU A 41 3.93 -5.73 11.26
C GLU A 41 4.30 -4.52 10.38
N CYS A 42 3.38 -3.99 9.56
CA CYS A 42 3.56 -2.72 8.85
C CYS A 42 3.11 -1.58 9.77
N GLN A 43 3.99 -1.19 10.70
CA GLN A 43 3.73 -0.22 11.75
C GLN A 43 3.44 1.21 11.22
N ALA A 44 2.90 2.04 12.12
CA ALA A 44 2.57 3.46 11.91
C ALA A 44 3.80 4.38 11.69
N ASP A 45 5.01 3.83 11.65
CA ASP A 45 6.27 4.53 11.39
C ASP A 45 6.72 4.44 9.93
N SER A 46 6.02 3.67 9.10
CA SER A 46 6.38 3.50 7.68
C SER A 46 6.14 4.80 6.90
N PHE A 47 6.99 5.09 5.92
CA PHE A 47 6.83 6.27 5.06
C PHE A 47 5.47 6.31 4.36
N PHE A 48 5.01 5.16 3.86
CA PHE A 48 3.70 5.00 3.23
C PHE A 48 2.67 4.45 4.21
N ASN A 49 1.50 5.09 4.26
CA ASN A 49 0.36 4.59 5.02
C ASN A 49 -0.37 3.47 4.26
N ILE A 50 -0.89 2.50 4.98
CA ILE A 50 -1.82 1.50 4.45
C ILE A 50 -3.21 1.81 5.00
N PRO A 51 -4.26 1.95 4.16
CA PRO A 51 -5.61 2.19 4.65
C PRO A 51 -6.09 1.08 5.60
N ARG A 52 -6.53 1.46 6.81
CA ARG A 52 -6.92 0.51 7.86
C ARG A 52 -8.43 0.37 7.95
N PRO A 53 -8.96 -0.85 8.15
CA PRO A 53 -10.36 -1.05 8.48
C PRO A 53 -10.66 -0.59 9.91
N PHE A 54 -11.76 0.14 10.07
CA PHE A 54 -12.31 0.55 11.36
C PHE A 54 -13.40 -0.40 11.84
N ALA A 55 -14.27 -0.82 10.91
CA ALA A 55 -15.37 -1.72 11.22
C ALA A 55 -15.73 -2.59 10.03
N PHE A 56 -16.41 -3.70 10.33
CA PHE A 56 -17.04 -4.59 9.38
C PHE A 56 -18.50 -4.80 9.79
N ASN A 57 -19.42 -4.88 8.83
CA ASN A 57 -20.82 -5.19 9.09
C ASN A 57 -21.35 -6.19 8.06
N ASP A 58 -21.92 -7.29 8.49
CA ASP A 58 -22.69 -8.20 7.65
C ASP A 58 -24.16 -8.22 8.08
N PRO A 59 -25.08 -7.58 7.33
CA PRO A 59 -26.48 -7.50 7.73
C PRO A 59 -27.17 -8.88 7.76
N ASP A 60 -26.65 -9.89 7.05
CA ASP A 60 -27.23 -11.24 7.02
C ASP A 60 -26.92 -12.04 8.31
N LEU A 61 -26.01 -11.54 9.15
CA LEU A 61 -25.58 -12.18 10.40
C LEU A 61 -26.14 -11.49 11.66
N HIS A 62 -27.24 -10.74 11.55
CA HIS A 62 -27.82 -10.00 12.69
C HIS A 62 -28.22 -10.95 13.84
N PRO A 63 -27.89 -10.64 15.12
CA PRO A 63 -27.30 -9.39 15.64
C PRO A 63 -25.76 -9.31 15.65
N ASP A 64 -25.06 -10.39 15.31
CA ASP A 64 -23.61 -10.55 15.49
C ASP A 64 -22.77 -10.05 14.29
N GLY A 65 -23.42 -9.54 13.25
CA GLY A 65 -22.78 -9.13 12.00
C GLY A 65 -21.88 -7.90 12.09
N PHE A 66 -21.97 -7.11 13.16
CA PHE A 66 -21.17 -5.89 13.33
C PHE A 66 -19.93 -6.10 14.20
N ILE A 67 -18.76 -5.76 13.66
CA ILE A 67 -17.46 -5.84 14.33
C ILE A 67 -16.76 -4.48 14.21
N SER A 68 -16.32 -3.90 15.33
CA SER A 68 -15.53 -2.67 15.35
C SER A 68 -14.15 -2.91 15.96
N CYS A 69 -13.11 -2.33 15.36
CA CYS A 69 -11.78 -2.27 15.97
C CYS A 69 -11.79 -1.17 17.04
N SER A 70 -11.86 -1.53 18.32
CA SER A 70 -11.62 -0.57 19.41
C SER A 70 -10.18 -0.03 19.30
N PRO A 71 -9.95 1.27 19.55
CA PRO A 71 -8.60 1.80 19.63
C PRO A 71 -7.90 1.14 20.83
N SER A 72 -6.95 0.26 20.58
CA SER A 72 -6.04 -0.20 21.64
C SER A 72 -5.18 1.00 22.07
N PRO A 73 -5.13 1.36 23.36
CA PRO A 73 -4.16 2.34 23.83
C PRO A 73 -2.78 1.68 23.75
N ILE A 74 -1.96 2.08 22.77
CA ILE A 74 -0.55 1.68 22.72
C ILE A 74 0.23 2.72 23.55
N PRO A 75 0.84 2.34 24.69
CA PRO A 75 1.65 3.27 25.47
C PRO A 75 2.89 3.69 24.66
N GLY A 76 3.10 5.00 24.49
CA GLY A 76 4.37 5.55 24.01
C GLY A 76 4.40 6.17 22.60
N GLN A 77 3.28 6.27 21.87
CA GLN A 77 3.31 6.98 20.58
C GLN A 77 3.47 8.51 20.76
N ARG A 78 4.56 9.05 20.21
CA ARG A 78 4.90 10.50 20.21
C ARG A 78 4.32 11.30 19.04
N HIS A 79 3.56 10.67 18.14
CA HIS A 79 2.81 11.39 17.12
C HIS A 79 1.31 11.33 17.44
N PRO A 80 0.57 12.44 17.26
CA PRO A 80 -0.87 12.43 17.40
C PRO A 80 -1.41 11.50 16.31
N THR A 81 -1.70 10.25 16.67
CA THR A 81 -2.58 9.44 15.86
C THR A 81 -3.87 10.23 15.77
N SER A 82 -4.22 10.68 14.56
CA SER A 82 -5.54 11.22 14.31
C SER A 82 -6.53 10.27 14.96
N SER A 83 -7.39 10.82 15.85
CA SER A 83 -8.40 10.05 16.56
C SER A 83 -9.10 9.15 15.55
N ARG A 84 -8.85 7.83 15.61
CA ARG A 84 -9.45 6.90 14.66
C ARG A 84 -10.96 7.12 14.68
N PRO A 85 -11.61 7.30 13.51
CA PRO A 85 -13.05 7.47 13.45
C PRO A 85 -13.75 6.32 14.16
N HIS A 86 -14.65 6.63 15.08
CA HIS A 86 -15.50 5.63 15.71
C HIS A 86 -16.67 5.32 14.78
N VAL A 87 -16.75 4.08 14.30
CA VAL A 87 -17.85 3.62 13.45
C VAL A 87 -18.86 2.90 14.31
N THR A 88 -20.12 3.30 14.25
CA THR A 88 -21.22 2.67 14.98
C THR A 88 -22.06 1.78 14.04
N PRO A 89 -22.78 0.78 14.56
CA PRO A 89 -23.70 -0.03 13.75
C PRO A 89 -24.70 0.84 12.97
N GLY A 90 -25.20 1.92 13.57
CA GLY A 90 -26.13 2.86 12.95
C GLY A 90 -25.60 3.51 11.66
N LEU A 91 -24.28 3.77 11.58
CA LEU A 91 -23.65 4.30 10.37
C LEU A 91 -23.56 3.26 9.24
N MET A 92 -23.65 1.98 9.57
CA MET A 92 -23.54 0.88 8.61
C MET A 92 -24.91 0.38 8.10
N VAL A 93 -26.02 0.87 8.66
CA VAL A 93 -27.41 0.50 8.30
C VAL A 93 -27.72 0.62 6.80
N PRO A 94 -27.25 1.65 6.06
CA PRO A 94 -27.56 1.77 4.63
C PRO A 94 -26.95 0.66 3.75
N PHE A 95 -25.97 -0.10 4.24
CA PHE A 95 -25.28 -1.12 3.46
C PHE A 95 -25.95 -2.48 3.62
N ILE A 96 -26.67 -2.89 2.58
CA ILE A 96 -27.42 -4.17 2.51
C ILE A 96 -26.55 -5.40 2.20
N LYS A 97 -25.22 -5.27 2.27
CA LYS A 97 -24.25 -6.34 2.01
C LYS A 97 -23.09 -6.21 3.00
N ALA A 98 -22.30 -7.29 3.13
CA ALA A 98 -21.04 -7.30 3.86
C ALA A 98 -20.16 -6.06 3.55
N THR A 99 -20.14 -5.15 4.52
CA THR A 99 -19.59 -3.79 4.64
C THR A 99 -18.22 -3.63 5.28
N TYR A 100 -17.18 -3.03 4.69
CA TYR A 100 -16.07 -2.47 5.50
C TYR A 100 -16.14 -0.95 5.56
N ALA A 101 -15.92 -0.39 6.75
CA ALA A 101 -15.56 1.01 6.93
C ALA A 101 -14.05 1.11 7.15
N MET A 102 -13.37 2.02 6.45
CA MET A 102 -11.90 2.10 6.42
C MET A 102 -11.39 3.52 6.22
N ASP A 103 -10.09 3.70 6.51
CA ASP A 103 -9.32 4.89 6.14
C ASP A 103 -9.58 5.23 4.66
N ARG A 104 -9.82 6.50 4.38
CA ARG A 104 -9.98 7.03 3.02
C ARG A 104 -8.73 7.82 2.65
N VAL A 105 -8.19 7.57 1.45
CA VAL A 105 -7.23 8.50 0.85
C VAL A 105 -8.00 9.78 0.51
N LEU A 106 -7.67 10.87 1.19
CA LEU A 106 -8.37 12.14 1.02
C LEU A 106 -7.96 12.78 -0.31
N ALA A 107 -8.87 13.62 -0.82
CA ALA A 107 -8.67 14.32 -2.08
C ALA A 107 -7.38 15.13 -2.06
N PHE A 108 -6.74 15.21 -3.22
CA PHE A 108 -5.52 15.99 -3.42
C PHE A 108 -5.74 17.47 -3.05
N PRO A 109 -4.75 18.16 -2.43
CA PRO A 109 -4.89 19.57 -2.08
C PRO A 109 -5.27 20.44 -3.28
N TYR A 110 -6.20 21.38 -3.07
CA TYR A 110 -6.82 22.15 -4.16
C TYR A 110 -5.80 22.92 -5.00
N ASP A 111 -4.89 23.66 -4.35
CA ASP A 111 -3.89 24.48 -5.05
C ASP A 111 -2.92 23.61 -5.85
N ALA A 112 -2.50 22.48 -5.28
CA ALA A 112 -1.65 21.50 -5.96
C ALA A 112 -2.35 20.84 -7.14
N SER A 113 -3.63 20.52 -6.98
CA SER A 113 -4.49 20.05 -8.06
C SER A 113 -4.56 21.09 -9.20
N LYS A 114 -4.77 22.36 -8.89
CA LYS A 114 -4.82 23.43 -9.90
C LYS A 114 -3.47 23.66 -10.58
N ALA A 115 -2.36 23.53 -9.87
CA ALA A 115 -1.03 23.56 -10.46
C ALA A 115 -0.83 22.44 -11.49
N ILE A 116 -1.23 21.20 -11.16
CA ILE A 116 -1.18 20.06 -12.08
C ILE A 116 -2.08 20.29 -13.30
N VAL A 117 -3.33 20.71 -13.08
CA VAL A 117 -4.29 20.95 -14.16
C VAL A 117 -3.80 22.05 -15.11
N SER A 118 -3.30 23.15 -14.58
CA SER A 118 -2.73 24.23 -15.39
C SER A 118 -1.52 23.77 -16.20
N ALA A 119 -0.69 22.89 -15.66
CA ALA A 119 0.54 22.44 -16.32
C ALA A 119 0.29 21.36 -17.39
N TYR A 120 -0.66 20.45 -17.16
CA TYR A 120 -0.75 19.21 -17.93
C TYR A 120 -2.10 18.99 -18.65
N PHE A 121 -3.16 19.71 -18.28
CA PHE A 121 -4.49 19.51 -18.87
C PHE A 121 -4.75 20.49 -20.03
N PRO A 122 -5.57 20.11 -21.02
CA PRO A 122 -6.01 21.02 -22.07
C PRO A 122 -6.93 22.13 -21.52
N ALA A 123 -7.12 23.20 -22.30
CA ALA A 123 -7.85 24.39 -21.88
C ALA A 123 -9.32 24.10 -21.49
N ASN A 124 -9.94 23.09 -22.09
CA ASN A 124 -11.32 22.69 -21.81
C ASN A 124 -11.49 21.87 -20.52
N LEU A 125 -10.41 21.53 -19.81
CA LEU A 125 -10.44 20.77 -18.56
C LEU A 125 -9.85 21.53 -17.37
N GLN A 126 -9.76 22.86 -17.44
CA GLN A 126 -9.14 23.68 -16.39
C GLN A 126 -9.95 23.72 -15.08
N ASP A 127 -11.24 23.42 -15.15
CA ASP A 127 -12.10 23.33 -13.97
C ASP A 127 -11.94 22.00 -13.22
N ALA A 128 -11.22 21.02 -13.79
CA ALA A 128 -10.98 19.74 -13.15
C ALA A 128 -10.29 19.87 -11.78
N THR A 129 -10.51 18.88 -10.93
CA THR A 129 -9.83 18.70 -9.65
C THR A 129 -9.26 17.30 -9.58
N ILE A 130 -7.99 17.21 -9.19
CA ILE A 130 -7.29 15.94 -9.03
C ILE A 130 -7.79 15.28 -7.75
N SER A 131 -8.29 14.03 -7.84
CA SER A 131 -8.66 13.29 -6.62
C SER A 131 -7.47 12.55 -6.02
N LEU A 132 -6.64 11.94 -6.87
CA LEU A 132 -5.53 11.09 -6.47
C LEU A 132 -4.42 11.14 -7.51
N CYS A 133 -3.17 11.10 -7.05
CA CYS A 133 -2.01 10.94 -7.90
C CYS A 133 -1.36 9.57 -7.68
N ARG A 134 -1.02 8.87 -8.77
CA ARG A 134 -0.27 7.60 -8.72
C ARG A 134 1.21 7.86 -8.96
N LEU A 135 2.06 7.29 -8.13
CA LEU A 135 3.51 7.48 -8.18
C LEU A 135 4.15 6.45 -9.11
N TYR A 136 4.37 6.83 -10.37
CA TYR A 136 4.95 5.98 -11.41
C TYR A 136 6.44 6.28 -11.62
N PHE A 137 7.27 6.00 -10.62
CA PHE A 137 8.71 6.29 -10.68
C PHE A 137 9.49 5.34 -11.60
N GLY A 138 8.84 4.27 -12.09
CA GLY A 138 9.35 3.40 -13.15
C GLY A 138 9.03 3.89 -14.56
N MET A 139 8.18 4.92 -14.69
CA MET A 139 7.80 5.50 -15.97
C MET A 139 8.57 6.75 -16.31
N ILE A 140 8.76 6.94 -17.61
CA ILE A 140 9.29 8.16 -18.18
C ILE A 140 8.26 8.64 -19.18
N TYR A 141 7.52 9.70 -18.84
CA TYR A 141 6.62 10.34 -19.80
C TYR A 141 7.40 11.35 -20.64
N PRO A 142 7.07 11.52 -21.94
CA PRO A 142 7.68 12.57 -22.75
C PRO A 142 7.40 13.95 -22.13
N THR A 143 8.44 14.76 -22.01
CA THR A 143 8.37 16.08 -21.37
C THR A 143 7.67 17.13 -22.24
N THR A 144 7.59 16.90 -23.55
CA THR A 144 7.16 17.90 -24.55
C THR A 144 5.75 17.67 -25.11
N SER A 145 5.16 16.48 -24.93
CA SER A 145 3.81 16.18 -25.42
C SER A 145 2.79 16.25 -24.29
N ARG A 146 1.78 17.12 -24.43
CA ARG A 146 0.56 17.02 -23.60
C ARG A 146 0.01 15.59 -23.73
N PRO A 147 -0.33 14.91 -22.62
CA PRO A 147 -0.85 13.56 -22.70
C PRO A 147 -2.11 13.55 -23.58
N ARG A 148 -2.22 12.58 -24.51
CA ARG A 148 -3.43 12.42 -25.34
C ARG A 148 -4.67 12.14 -24.48
N PHE A 149 -4.46 11.49 -23.34
CA PHE A 149 -5.47 11.20 -22.35
C PHE A 149 -4.98 11.72 -21.00
N VAL A 150 -5.81 12.55 -20.36
CA VAL A 150 -5.59 13.02 -19.00
C VAL A 150 -6.76 12.55 -18.15
N THR A 151 -6.46 12.06 -16.96
CA THR A 151 -7.47 11.70 -15.96
C THR A 151 -7.23 12.52 -14.71
N ALA A 152 -8.28 13.18 -14.24
CA ALA A 152 -8.27 13.89 -12.97
C ALA A 152 -8.42 12.91 -11.79
N SER A 153 -8.91 11.69 -12.05
CA SER A 153 -9.17 10.72 -11.00
C SER A 153 -7.89 10.02 -10.52
N ASN A 154 -6.96 9.72 -11.43
CA ASN A 154 -5.74 8.94 -11.19
C ASN A 154 -4.54 9.55 -11.95
N PHE A 155 -4.16 10.78 -11.60
CA PHE A 155 -3.13 11.48 -12.37
C PHE A 155 -1.74 10.82 -12.19
N PRO A 156 -1.04 10.45 -13.27
CA PRO A 156 0.27 9.81 -13.17
C PRO A 156 1.39 10.82 -12.86
N LEU A 157 2.12 10.59 -11.76
CA LEU A 157 3.34 11.31 -11.37
C LEU A 157 4.57 10.43 -11.59
N ASP A 158 5.34 10.73 -12.64
CA ASP A 158 6.72 10.27 -12.77
C ASP A 158 7.67 11.20 -11.97
N GLU A 159 8.97 10.86 -11.96
CA GLU A 159 10.01 11.65 -11.29
C GLU A 159 9.97 13.14 -11.69
N HIS A 160 9.81 13.43 -12.99
CA HIS A 160 9.82 14.80 -13.51
C HIS A 160 8.61 15.61 -13.04
N ARG A 161 7.41 15.04 -13.15
CA ARG A 161 6.17 15.71 -12.70
C ARG A 161 6.15 15.88 -11.19
N TYR A 162 6.61 14.88 -10.44
CA TYR A 162 6.74 14.97 -8.99
C TYR A 162 7.72 16.08 -8.60
N THR A 163 8.88 16.17 -9.27
CA THR A 163 9.89 17.21 -8.98
C THR A 163 9.34 18.61 -9.21
N LYS A 164 8.60 18.84 -10.30
CA LYS A 164 7.93 20.13 -10.55
C LYS A 164 6.88 20.48 -9.50
N LEU A 165 6.15 19.47 -9.02
CA LEU A 165 5.19 19.66 -7.94
C LEU A 165 5.92 20.01 -6.64
N LEU A 166 7.01 19.32 -6.31
CA LEU A 166 7.86 19.61 -5.16
C LEU A 166 8.43 21.04 -5.21
N GLU A 167 8.89 21.51 -6.37
CA GLU A 167 9.34 22.90 -6.55
C GLU A 167 8.25 23.93 -6.23
N SER A 168 6.98 23.58 -6.49
CA SER A 168 5.82 24.45 -6.24
C SER A 168 5.33 24.37 -4.78
N PHE A 169 5.56 23.24 -4.11
CA PHE A 169 5.09 22.97 -2.73
C PHE A 169 6.20 22.37 -1.86
N PRO A 170 7.38 23.04 -1.71
CA PRO A 170 8.57 22.45 -1.12
C PRO A 170 8.44 22.18 0.39
N GLU A 171 7.56 22.90 1.08
CA GLU A 171 7.33 22.74 2.52
C GLU A 171 6.43 21.55 2.86
N PHE A 172 5.63 21.08 1.89
CA PHE A 172 4.58 20.08 2.11
C PHE A 172 4.91 18.70 1.53
N LEU A 173 5.86 18.63 0.60
CA LEU A 173 6.24 17.39 -0.09
C LEU A 173 7.63 16.93 0.31
N GLN A 174 7.81 15.61 0.34
CA GLN A 174 9.10 14.99 0.61
C GLN A 174 9.99 15.00 -0.66
N PRO A 175 11.31 15.07 -0.52
CA PRO A 175 12.23 14.90 -1.65
C PRO A 175 11.97 13.58 -2.39
N VAL A 176 12.05 13.59 -3.72
CA VAL A 176 11.75 12.42 -4.57
C VAL A 176 12.56 11.17 -4.18
N ARG A 177 13.80 11.36 -3.72
CA ARG A 177 14.67 10.29 -3.22
C ARG A 177 14.16 9.67 -1.91
N ALA A 178 13.60 10.49 -1.01
CA ALA A 178 13.00 10.00 0.24
C ALA A 178 11.75 9.17 -0.05
N VAL A 179 10.94 9.60 -1.03
CA VAL A 179 9.77 8.82 -1.49
C VAL A 179 10.22 7.49 -2.09
N ALA A 180 11.24 7.48 -2.95
CA ALA A 180 11.78 6.25 -3.53
C ALA A 180 12.37 5.31 -2.47
N HIS A 181 13.06 5.86 -1.46
CA HIS A 181 13.52 5.10 -0.30
C HIS A 181 12.36 4.45 0.46
N GLY A 182 11.31 5.22 0.78
CA GLY A 182 10.10 4.71 1.42
C GLY A 182 9.36 3.63 0.60
N MET A 183 9.43 3.68 -0.74
CA MET A 183 8.88 2.63 -1.60
C MET A 183 9.64 1.30 -1.40
N GLY A 184 10.97 1.38 -1.29
CA GLY A 184 11.82 0.23 -1.01
C GLY A 184 11.56 -0.35 0.38
N GLU A 185 11.51 0.53 1.38
CA GLU A 185 11.19 0.17 2.77
C GLU A 185 9.84 -0.58 2.86
N MET A 186 8.80 -0.04 2.23
CA MET A 186 7.48 -0.65 2.22
C MET A 186 7.48 -2.02 1.53
N LEU A 187 8.15 -2.16 0.39
CA LEU A 187 8.20 -3.44 -0.31
C LEU A 187 8.95 -4.50 0.50
N ALA A 188 10.05 -4.13 1.16
CA ALA A 188 10.76 -5.03 2.06
C ALA A 188 9.89 -5.49 3.23
N LYS A 189 9.15 -4.58 3.87
CA LYS A 189 8.19 -4.93 4.93
C LYS A 189 7.11 -5.89 4.42
N LEU A 190 6.60 -5.69 3.19
CA LEU A 190 5.65 -6.64 2.59
C LEU A 190 6.27 -8.02 2.39
N HIS A 191 7.49 -8.09 1.87
CA HIS A 191 8.17 -9.36 1.64
C HIS A 191 8.50 -10.09 2.94
N TYR A 192 9.19 -9.43 3.87
CA TYR A 192 9.83 -10.12 4.99
C TYR A 192 9.02 -10.13 6.29
N ASN A 193 8.16 -9.14 6.49
CA ASN A 193 7.33 -9.06 7.69
C ASN A 193 5.95 -9.67 7.40
N ALA A 194 5.29 -9.19 6.34
CA ALA A 194 3.98 -9.72 5.95
C ALA A 194 4.03 -11.06 5.21
N GLY A 195 5.19 -11.49 4.69
CA GLY A 195 5.34 -12.76 3.98
C GLY A 195 4.50 -12.81 2.70
N VAL A 196 4.54 -11.73 1.90
CA VAL A 196 3.77 -11.62 0.66
C VAL A 196 4.59 -11.07 -0.50
N ASP A 197 4.15 -11.26 -1.74
CA ASP A 197 4.89 -10.88 -2.96
C ASP A 197 4.75 -9.42 -3.40
N GLY A 198 3.87 -8.64 -2.77
CA GLY A 198 3.63 -7.24 -3.13
C GLY A 198 2.98 -7.04 -4.51
N ARG A 199 2.32 -8.06 -5.06
CA ARG A 199 1.66 -7.98 -6.37
C ARG A 199 0.43 -7.07 -6.35
N ASP A 200 0.29 -6.28 -7.43
CA ASP A 200 -0.80 -5.34 -7.71
C ASP A 200 -0.86 -4.12 -6.79
N ILE A 201 0.07 -3.97 -5.84
CA ILE A 201 0.07 -2.79 -4.96
C ILE A 201 0.33 -1.50 -5.74
N GLU A 202 -0.29 -0.42 -5.29
CA GLU A 202 -0.18 0.88 -5.93
C GLU A 202 0.29 1.94 -4.94
N PHE A 203 1.32 2.70 -5.32
CA PHE A 203 1.82 3.82 -4.53
C PHE A 203 1.14 5.10 -4.97
N VAL A 204 0.53 5.81 -4.02
CA VAL A 204 -0.30 6.98 -4.31
C VAL A 204 -0.03 8.13 -3.36
N LEU A 205 -0.32 9.34 -3.84
CA LEU A 205 -0.23 10.59 -3.12
C LEU A 205 -1.62 11.23 -3.07
N GLY A 206 -2.14 11.38 -1.85
CA GLY A 206 -3.41 12.06 -1.55
C GLY A 206 -3.19 13.28 -0.64
N GLY A 207 -4.29 13.86 -0.16
CA GLY A 207 -4.25 14.95 0.82
C GLY A 207 -4.38 14.49 2.27
N SER A 208 -4.19 15.43 3.20
CA SER A 208 -4.49 15.27 4.64
C SER A 208 -5.87 15.80 5.05
N GLY A 209 -6.62 16.41 4.11
CA GLY A 209 -7.85 17.16 4.38
C GLY A 209 -7.63 18.67 4.49
N GLY A 210 -6.37 19.12 4.43
CA GLY A 210 -5.96 20.52 4.30
C GLY A 210 -5.00 20.74 3.13
N ALA A 211 -3.93 21.49 3.37
CA ALA A 211 -2.89 21.76 2.37
C ALA A 211 -1.82 20.65 2.28
N ASP A 212 -1.69 19.81 3.31
CA ASP A 212 -0.64 18.78 3.36
C ASP A 212 -0.98 17.55 2.51
N PHE A 213 0.07 16.78 2.25
CA PHE A 213 -0.01 15.54 1.48
C PHE A 213 0.23 14.31 2.36
N VAL A 214 -0.33 13.18 1.93
CA VAL A 214 -0.13 11.91 2.59
C VAL A 214 0.14 10.83 1.55
N TYR A 215 1.17 10.03 1.81
CA TYR A 215 1.59 8.92 0.96
C TYR A 215 0.89 7.64 1.40
N PHE A 216 0.34 6.89 0.44
CA PHE A 216 -0.33 5.62 0.70
C PHE A 216 0.15 4.50 -0.22
N VAL A 217 0.04 3.27 0.26
CA VAL A 217 -0.03 2.08 -0.60
C VAL A 217 -1.46 1.55 -0.57
N ILE A 218 -2.01 1.29 -1.76
CA ILE A 218 -3.37 0.79 -1.96
C ILE A 218 -3.38 -0.42 -2.90
N ASP A 219 -4.58 -0.91 -3.16
CA ASP A 219 -4.90 -1.97 -4.13
C ASP A 219 -4.09 -3.26 -3.99
N PHE A 220 -4.26 -3.94 -2.85
CA PHE A 220 -3.57 -5.20 -2.55
C PHE A 220 -4.26 -6.43 -3.22
N ASN A 221 -5.01 -6.23 -4.31
CA ASN A 221 -6.02 -7.17 -4.81
C ASN A 221 -5.48 -8.53 -5.29
N GLN A 222 -4.25 -8.58 -5.82
CA GLN A 222 -3.66 -9.83 -6.32
C GLN A 222 -2.46 -10.30 -5.52
N ILE A 223 -2.27 -9.79 -4.30
CA ILE A 223 -1.19 -10.20 -3.43
C ILE A 223 -1.24 -11.70 -3.14
N ARG A 224 -0.08 -12.33 -3.16
CA ARG A 224 0.08 -13.75 -2.86
C ARG A 224 0.96 -13.93 -1.64
N ALA A 225 0.63 -14.95 -0.85
CA ALA A 225 1.51 -15.39 0.21
C ALA A 225 2.84 -15.86 -0.40
N TRP A 226 3.93 -15.47 0.24
CA TRP A 226 5.27 -15.84 -0.13
C TRP A 226 6.00 -16.31 1.13
N SER A 227 6.56 -17.51 1.07
CA SER A 227 7.43 -18.03 2.12
C SER A 227 8.87 -17.64 1.83
N LYS A 228 9.64 -17.29 2.87
CA LYS A 228 11.08 -17.00 2.82
C LYS A 228 11.89 -18.23 2.40
N GLY A 229 11.85 -18.54 1.11
CA GLY A 229 12.63 -19.60 0.46
C GLY A 229 13.79 -19.03 -0.35
N PRO A 230 14.70 -19.87 -0.84
CA PRO A 230 15.82 -19.42 -1.68
C PRO A 230 15.37 -18.88 -3.04
N ASP A 231 14.14 -19.18 -3.46
CA ASP A 231 13.58 -18.73 -4.73
C ASP A 231 12.85 -17.38 -4.59
N VAL A 232 13.41 -16.36 -5.25
CA VAL A 232 12.87 -15.01 -5.34
C VAL A 232 12.07 -14.77 -6.63
N SER A 233 11.91 -15.78 -7.49
CA SER A 233 11.27 -15.65 -8.80
C SER A 233 9.87 -15.03 -8.73
N THR A 234 9.09 -15.38 -7.71
CA THR A 234 7.73 -14.85 -7.48
C THR A 234 7.78 -13.35 -7.15
N LEU A 235 8.75 -12.92 -6.35
CA LEU A 235 8.95 -11.51 -6.01
C LEU A 235 9.38 -10.70 -7.24
N VAL A 236 10.29 -11.26 -8.05
CA VAL A 236 10.75 -10.63 -9.31
C VAL A 236 9.59 -10.50 -10.30
N SER A 237 8.79 -11.55 -10.46
CA SER A 237 7.59 -11.53 -11.30
C SER A 237 6.60 -10.48 -10.82
N ALA A 238 6.29 -10.43 -9.52
CA ALA A 238 5.40 -9.41 -8.95
C ALA A 238 5.95 -7.98 -9.17
N PHE A 239 7.25 -7.75 -8.98
CA PHE A 239 7.88 -6.44 -9.18
C PHE A 239 7.66 -5.89 -10.60
N PHE A 240 7.74 -6.74 -11.62
CA PHE A 240 7.62 -6.32 -13.02
C PHE A 240 6.21 -6.49 -13.64
N GLU A 241 5.35 -7.28 -13.01
CA GLU A 241 3.93 -7.38 -13.37
C GLU A 241 3.12 -6.23 -12.80
N ASN A 242 3.57 -5.66 -11.68
CA ASN A 242 3.03 -4.40 -11.22
C ASN A 242 3.16 -3.35 -12.31
N ASP A 243 2.18 -2.47 -12.33
CA ASP A 243 2.32 -1.20 -13.01
C ASP A 243 3.65 -0.53 -12.59
N PRO A 244 4.24 0.32 -13.44
CA PRO A 244 5.60 0.84 -13.29
C PRO A 244 5.74 1.90 -12.18
N TYR A 245 5.34 1.53 -10.96
CA TYR A 245 5.40 2.30 -9.73
C TYR A 245 6.84 2.44 -9.22
N TYR A 246 7.57 1.33 -9.16
CA TYR A 246 8.92 1.28 -8.62
C TYR A 246 9.93 1.99 -9.53
N PRO A 247 10.94 2.67 -8.98
CA PRO A 247 12.09 3.14 -9.75
C PRO A 247 12.71 2.00 -10.57
N ARG A 248 13.07 2.28 -11.83
CA ARG A 248 13.67 1.27 -12.71
C ARG A 248 14.97 0.70 -12.10
N PRO A 249 15.15 -0.63 -12.00
CA PRO A 249 16.34 -1.26 -11.43
C PRO A 249 17.63 -1.08 -12.23
N VAL A 250 18.10 0.16 -12.32
CA VAL A 250 19.34 0.55 -13.01
C VAL A 250 20.31 1.05 -11.95
N PRO A 251 21.46 0.39 -11.73
CA PRO A 251 22.36 0.70 -10.60
C PRO A 251 22.81 2.15 -10.48
N ASN A 252 22.90 2.87 -11.60
CA ASN A 252 23.32 4.29 -11.62
C ASN A 252 22.15 5.28 -11.50
N ASN A 253 20.89 4.80 -11.52
CA ASN A 253 19.72 5.63 -11.34
C ASN A 253 19.58 6.00 -9.85
N GLN A 254 19.55 7.30 -9.55
CA GLN A 254 19.55 7.81 -8.18
C GLN A 254 18.27 7.46 -7.38
N LEU A 255 17.11 7.39 -8.05
CA LEU A 255 15.88 6.92 -7.41
C LEU A 255 15.97 5.45 -7.05
N TYR A 256 16.51 4.62 -7.95
CA TYR A 256 16.70 3.21 -7.67
C TYR A 256 17.74 2.97 -6.57
N VAL A 257 18.83 3.74 -6.54
CA VAL A 257 19.80 3.68 -5.42
C VAL A 257 19.10 3.97 -4.09
N SER A 258 18.21 4.98 -4.05
CA SER A 258 17.46 5.32 -2.84
C SER A 258 16.47 4.23 -2.45
N PHE A 259 15.74 3.67 -3.43
CA PHE A 259 14.86 2.52 -3.25
C PHE A 259 15.61 1.30 -2.69
N LYS A 260 16.76 0.96 -3.28
CA LYS A 260 17.61 -0.15 -2.86
C LYS A 260 18.08 0.03 -1.42
N ALA A 261 18.47 1.25 -1.04
CA ALA A 261 18.84 1.56 0.33
C ALA A 261 17.68 1.32 1.31
N GLY A 262 16.50 1.88 1.03
CA GLY A 262 15.33 1.70 1.90
C GLY A 262 14.88 0.24 2.00
N TYR A 263 14.96 -0.51 0.90
CA TYR A 263 14.66 -1.94 0.90
C TYR A 263 15.61 -2.73 1.80
N LEU A 264 16.92 -2.48 1.72
CA LEU A 264 17.91 -3.17 2.55
C LEU A 264 17.84 -2.75 4.02
N GLU A 265 17.65 -1.47 4.31
CA GLU A 265 17.57 -0.95 5.69
C GLU A 265 16.37 -1.50 6.45
N ALA A 266 15.27 -1.82 5.76
CA ALA A 266 14.05 -2.36 6.36
C ALA A 266 14.11 -3.88 6.60
N CYS A 267 15.14 -4.58 6.15
CA CYS A 267 15.28 -6.02 6.29
C CYS A 267 16.09 -6.39 7.55
N ASP A 268 15.68 -7.46 8.23
CA ASP A 268 16.46 -8.02 9.34
C ASP A 268 17.80 -8.58 8.84
N PRO A 269 18.85 -8.63 9.71
CA PRO A 269 20.15 -9.21 9.34
C PRO A 269 20.07 -10.63 8.78
N SER A 270 19.08 -11.43 9.21
CA SER A 270 18.84 -12.78 8.71
C SER A 270 18.31 -12.83 7.28
N ASP A 271 17.64 -11.76 6.82
CA ASP A 271 17.02 -11.67 5.50
C ASP A 271 17.94 -10.99 4.46
N MET A 272 19.05 -10.38 4.90
CA MET A 272 20.00 -9.64 4.06
C MET A 272 20.47 -10.38 2.81
N THR A 273 20.81 -11.67 2.94
CA THR A 273 21.27 -12.46 1.79
C THR A 273 20.15 -12.60 0.75
N LEU A 274 18.93 -12.90 1.21
CA LEU A 274 17.77 -13.08 0.34
C LEU A 274 17.34 -11.76 -0.31
N ALA A 275 17.40 -10.65 0.44
CA ALA A 275 17.19 -9.30 -0.05
C ALA A 275 18.18 -8.91 -1.15
N ALA A 276 19.47 -9.19 -0.95
CA ALA A 276 20.49 -8.97 -1.97
C ALA A 276 20.25 -9.83 -3.22
N THR A 277 19.84 -11.08 -3.06
CA THR A 277 19.48 -11.97 -4.18
C THR A 277 18.30 -11.42 -4.99
N PHE A 278 17.24 -10.95 -4.32
CA PHE A 278 16.11 -10.32 -4.99
C PHE A 278 16.52 -9.06 -5.78
N LEU A 279 17.26 -8.15 -5.15
CA LEU A 279 17.73 -6.91 -5.79
C LEU A 279 18.61 -7.18 -7.01
N GLN A 280 19.52 -8.16 -6.91
CA GLN A 280 20.35 -8.57 -8.04
C GLN A 280 19.49 -9.17 -9.18
N ALA A 281 18.46 -9.93 -8.83
CA ALA A 281 17.59 -10.55 -9.83
C ALA A 281 16.76 -9.51 -10.60
N ILE A 282 16.22 -8.49 -9.93
CA ILE A 282 15.49 -7.41 -10.62
C ILE A 282 16.41 -6.53 -11.48
N GLU A 283 17.66 -6.31 -11.06
CA GLU A 283 18.67 -5.60 -11.87
C GLU A 283 19.00 -6.38 -13.16
N ASN A 284 19.18 -7.70 -13.06
CA ASN A 284 19.46 -8.57 -14.21
C ASN A 284 18.27 -8.63 -15.18
N GLU A 285 17.05 -8.75 -14.66
CA GLU A 285 15.83 -8.73 -15.47
C GLU A 285 15.63 -7.36 -16.14
N GLN A 286 15.87 -6.24 -15.44
CA GLN A 286 15.81 -4.90 -16.04
C GLN A 286 16.87 -4.70 -17.12
N ALA A 287 18.08 -5.23 -16.94
CA ALA A 287 19.12 -5.19 -17.97
C ALA A 287 18.66 -5.95 -19.23
N THR A 288 18.05 -7.13 -19.06
CA THR A 288 17.49 -7.94 -20.15
C THR A 288 16.37 -7.21 -20.88
N ARG A 289 15.47 -6.54 -20.15
CA ARG A 289 14.38 -5.74 -20.74
C ARG A 289 14.88 -4.52 -21.51
N SER A 290 15.94 -3.89 -21.04
CA SER A 290 16.52 -2.71 -21.69
C SER A 290 17.21 -3.01 -23.02
N LEU A 291 17.53 -4.29 -23.28
CA LEU A 291 18.13 -4.75 -24.54
C LEU A 291 17.09 -5.13 -25.60
N ARG A 292 15.81 -5.20 -25.25
CA ARG A 292 14.69 -5.49 -26.16
C ARG A 292 14.09 -4.20 -26.71
#